data_AF-W7LR14-F1
#
_entry.id   AF-W7LR14-F1
#
_cell.length_a   1.000
_cell.length_b   1.000
_cell.length_c   1.000
_cell.angle_alpha   90.00
_cell.angle_beta   90.00
_cell.angle_gamma   90.00
#
_symmetry.space_group_name_H-M   'P 1'
#
loop_
_entity.id
_entity.type
_entity.pdbx_description
1 polymer ?
#
loop_
_entity_poly.entity_id
_entity_poly.type
_entity_poly.pdbx_seq_one_letter_code
_entity_poly.pdbx_strand_id
1 'polypeptide(L)'
;MEWPGDSPPPRKRARVGRYEWRCDACTRLFSQQALQDLNSSSGFVHKTRKGIWFPNHCDMCRFIFDVGLNEFGAHLWKEDGLLRFWNLKLNPGDESSYINALVGRVNGINGRILLYPFVKEDDPLSTLIRRRPLHRDVSSPEVYSSAKLLIEACMRTDAPDKGHQKCRYSRDIVLPTRVIKVSDQTAQLQINQTETRGSYLALSYCWGEPDPNKQSRLSELRLNNEQDLVQEIKLEELEQSVQDAIRATRELGFTYLWVDRLCIIQDCPEDKRREIVKMAMIYKNAAITLAAGTAKNASEGFLGSLPLKNPTYLPHEEFEIPMRDGRTGTIHLSEKPYQPHHPLDKRGWTLQEYMLSSRMLIFSNYQLLWQCQETELQSVTGDNEGIVYQQCLESLPWTSFDETGEPSFGTHDSEKLYLWQTILSQYTERQLKDPEDRLPAVTGITTELQKVWRDSHIYGHWERWFIQLLAWCKPNKARTRERHTKRAPSWSWVSVDGTIGFPATMDIEDAEIEILTAAKVRLYCRILRFDDVSPSKRNRLSIMLDLVKSASKVEFAGRKYDYLLLGKFTGYSNCEPGIALMVLKTASGSYRRVGLALFKDMAVWTDVEYQSVDLEPKEK
;
A
#
# COMPACT_ATOMS: atom_id res chain seq x y z
N MET A 1 -25.18 11.17 -27.16
CA MET A 1 -26.26 10.36 -26.57
C MET A 1 -25.63 9.59 -25.43
N GLU A 2 -25.50 10.31 -24.31
CA GLU A 2 -24.73 9.93 -23.13
C GLU A 2 -25.60 9.10 -22.20
N TRP A 3 -25.06 8.01 -21.67
CA TRP A 3 -25.67 7.23 -20.60
C TRP A 3 -25.00 7.66 -19.28
N PRO A 4 -25.74 8.17 -18.29
CA PRO A 4 -25.18 8.50 -17.00
C PRO A 4 -25.00 7.22 -16.17
N GLY A 5 -23.77 6.99 -15.71
CA GLY A 5 -23.42 5.94 -14.77
C GLY A 5 -23.80 6.35 -13.35
N ASP A 6 -25.05 6.13 -12.97
CA ASP A 6 -25.50 6.28 -11.58
C ASP A 6 -24.86 5.21 -10.70
N SER A 7 -23.99 5.66 -9.80
CA SER A 7 -23.65 4.91 -8.60
C SER A 7 -24.89 4.84 -7.71
N PRO A 8 -25.23 3.69 -7.08
CA PRO A 8 -26.42 3.64 -6.24
C PRO A 8 -26.26 4.63 -5.07
N PRO A 9 -27.29 5.40 -4.73
CA PRO A 9 -27.21 6.36 -3.64
C PRO A 9 -26.98 5.61 -2.32
N PRO A 10 -26.32 6.24 -1.33
CA PRO A 10 -26.22 5.67 0.00
C PRO A 10 -27.64 5.42 0.51
N ARG A 11 -27.93 4.18 0.92
CA ARG A 11 -29.22 3.82 1.53
C ARG A 11 -29.44 4.73 2.74
N LYS A 12 -30.32 5.73 2.60
CA LYS A 12 -30.93 6.41 3.74
C LYS A 12 -31.67 5.33 4.53
N ARG A 13 -31.09 4.86 5.64
CA ARG A 13 -31.84 4.03 6.59
C ARG A 13 -32.86 4.93 7.27
N ALA A 14 -34.13 4.61 7.04
CA ALA A 14 -35.25 5.18 7.79
C ALA A 14 -35.05 4.89 9.28
N ARG A 15 -35.25 5.90 10.13
CA ARG A 15 -35.52 5.72 11.56
C ARG A 15 -36.81 4.92 11.67
N VAL A 16 -36.69 3.61 11.85
CA VAL A 16 -37.79 2.74 12.25
C VAL A 16 -37.43 2.27 13.64
N GLY A 17 -38.18 2.70 14.65
CA GLY A 17 -38.04 2.20 16.01
C GLY A 17 -38.18 0.69 16.01
N ARG A 18 -37.07 -0.02 16.25
CA ARG A 18 -37.06 -1.47 16.48
C ARG A 18 -36.76 -1.68 17.94
N TYR A 19 -37.68 -2.33 18.64
CA TYR A 19 -37.33 -3.04 19.86
C TYR A 19 -36.34 -4.16 19.46
N GLU A 20 -35.04 -3.90 19.59
CA GLU A 20 -33.99 -4.87 19.32
C GLU A 20 -34.02 -5.96 20.40
N TRP A 21 -34.54 -7.14 20.06
CA TRP A 21 -34.32 -8.32 20.88
C TRP A 21 -32.81 -8.62 20.91
N ARG A 22 -32.27 -8.87 22.10
CA ARG A 22 -30.86 -9.23 22.30
C ARG A 22 -30.76 -10.54 23.04
N CYS A 23 -29.82 -11.39 22.63
CA CYS A 23 -29.55 -12.61 23.37
C CYS A 23 -28.73 -12.29 24.62
N ASP A 24 -28.86 -13.12 25.65
CA ASP A 24 -28.18 -12.93 26.94
C ASP A 24 -26.65 -12.83 26.82
N ALA A 25 -26.04 -13.54 25.86
CA ALA A 25 -24.60 -13.42 25.60
C ALA A 25 -24.21 -12.04 25.05
N CYS A 26 -24.96 -11.51 24.08
CA CYS A 26 -24.76 -10.19 23.50
C CYS A 26 -24.96 -9.07 24.53
N THR A 27 -25.98 -9.19 25.37
CA THR A 27 -26.26 -8.23 26.44
C THR A 27 -25.13 -8.17 27.48
N ARG A 28 -24.53 -9.33 27.81
CA ARG A 28 -23.49 -9.41 28.83
C ARG A 28 -22.08 -9.11 28.34
N LEU A 29 -21.80 -9.24 27.04
CA LEU A 29 -20.44 -9.15 26.47
C LEU A 29 -19.69 -7.87 26.89
N PHE A 30 -20.40 -6.75 27.05
CA PHE A 30 -19.84 -5.46 27.48
C PHE A 30 -20.21 -5.11 28.92
N SER A 31 -20.11 -6.08 29.83
CA SER A 31 -20.35 -5.90 31.27
C SER A 31 -19.10 -6.14 32.09
N GLN A 32 -19.06 -5.63 33.33
CA GLN A 32 -17.96 -5.85 34.26
C GLN A 32 -17.70 -7.35 34.52
N GLN A 33 -18.76 -8.16 34.54
CA GLN A 33 -18.64 -9.62 34.72
C GLN A 33 -17.98 -10.26 33.49
N ALA A 34 -18.41 -9.89 32.29
CA ALA A 34 -17.80 -10.41 31.07
C ALA A 34 -16.34 -9.98 30.92
N LEU A 35 -15.96 -8.79 31.39
CA LEU A 35 -14.56 -8.37 31.41
C LEU A 35 -13.66 -9.34 32.21
N GLN A 36 -14.16 -9.87 33.32
CA GLN A 36 -13.43 -10.90 34.08
C GLN A 36 -13.24 -12.17 33.24
N ASP A 37 -14.31 -12.62 32.56
CA ASP A 37 -14.24 -13.79 31.67
C ASP A 37 -13.31 -13.55 30.47
N LEU A 38 -13.38 -12.37 29.85
CA LEU A 38 -12.56 -11.94 28.72
C LEU A 38 -11.07 -11.86 29.07
N ASN A 39 -10.75 -11.51 30.31
CA ASN A 39 -9.37 -11.47 30.83
C ASN A 39 -8.88 -12.83 31.36
N SER A 40 -9.77 -13.80 31.52
CA SER A 40 -9.44 -15.15 31.99
C SER A 40 -8.91 -16.05 30.86
N SER A 41 -8.29 -17.18 31.24
CA SER A 41 -7.84 -18.18 30.27
C SER A 41 -8.99 -18.89 29.55
N SER A 42 -10.18 -18.99 30.18
CA SER A 42 -11.35 -19.65 29.59
C SER A 42 -12.03 -18.80 28.51
N GLY A 43 -11.92 -17.47 28.61
CA GLY A 43 -12.57 -16.52 27.69
C GLY A 43 -14.09 -16.47 27.84
N PHE A 44 -14.70 -15.48 27.20
CA PHE A 44 -16.15 -15.32 27.15
C PHE A 44 -16.76 -16.17 26.03
N VAL A 45 -17.71 -17.04 26.37
CA VAL A 45 -18.36 -17.93 25.40
C VAL A 45 -19.56 -17.24 24.74
N HIS A 46 -19.59 -17.27 23.41
CA HIS A 46 -20.66 -16.70 22.60
C HIS A 46 -21.14 -17.70 21.53
N LYS A 47 -22.45 -17.88 21.40
CA LYS A 47 -23.08 -18.73 20.38
C LYS A 47 -23.80 -17.86 19.36
N THR A 48 -23.23 -17.72 18.17
CA THR A 48 -23.71 -16.80 17.12
C THR A 48 -24.83 -17.41 16.27
N ARG A 49 -25.85 -16.63 15.93
CA ARG A 49 -27.05 -17.04 15.15
C ARG A 49 -27.38 -16.03 14.04
N LYS A 50 -27.84 -16.48 12.87
CA LYS A 50 -28.14 -15.64 11.68
C LYS A 50 -29.59 -15.77 11.16
N GLY A 51 -30.30 -16.86 11.47
CA GLY A 51 -31.62 -17.19 10.94
C GLY A 51 -32.71 -16.17 11.29
N ILE A 52 -33.87 -16.22 10.61
CA ILE A 52 -35.00 -15.28 10.79
C ILE A 52 -36.12 -15.90 11.67
N TRP A 53 -36.08 -17.21 11.94
CA TRP A 53 -37.23 -17.98 12.44
C TRP A 53 -37.25 -18.35 13.94
N PHE A 54 -36.31 -17.86 14.76
CA PHE A 54 -36.25 -18.13 16.21
C PHE A 54 -36.54 -16.89 17.07
N PRO A 55 -37.14 -17.05 18.26
CA PRO A 55 -37.47 -15.93 19.16
C PRO A 55 -36.26 -15.21 19.82
N ASN A 56 -35.01 -15.59 19.50
CA ASN A 56 -33.79 -15.13 20.17
C ASN A 56 -32.76 -14.46 19.22
N HIS A 57 -33.23 -13.74 18.20
CA HIS A 57 -32.34 -13.03 17.27
C HIS A 57 -31.75 -11.77 17.89
N CYS A 58 -30.50 -11.48 17.57
CA CYS A 58 -29.82 -10.25 17.98
C CYS A 58 -29.00 -9.73 16.80
N ASP A 59 -29.11 -8.44 16.48
CA ASP A 59 -28.37 -7.83 15.38
C ASP A 59 -26.84 -7.93 15.58
N MET A 60 -26.38 -7.88 16.83
CA MET A 60 -24.96 -8.11 17.15
C MET A 60 -24.53 -9.56 16.89
N CYS A 61 -25.37 -10.56 17.18
CA CYS A 61 -25.08 -11.96 16.81
C CYS A 61 -24.88 -12.10 15.30
N ARG A 62 -25.74 -11.45 14.51
CA ARG A 62 -25.66 -11.48 13.05
C ARG A 62 -24.39 -10.81 12.55
N PHE A 63 -24.04 -9.64 13.09
CA PHE A 63 -22.79 -8.96 12.77
C PHE A 63 -21.58 -9.86 13.08
N ILE A 64 -21.46 -10.38 14.30
CA ILE A 64 -20.35 -11.28 14.69
C ILE A 64 -20.31 -12.54 13.80
N PHE A 65 -21.47 -13.08 13.44
CA PHE A 65 -21.57 -14.22 12.53
C PHE A 65 -21.07 -13.89 11.12
N ASP A 66 -21.45 -12.73 10.57
CA ASP A 66 -20.99 -12.33 9.24
C ASP A 66 -19.47 -12.09 9.23
N VAL A 67 -18.92 -11.50 10.30
CA VAL A 67 -17.46 -11.36 10.49
C VAL A 67 -16.76 -12.72 10.51
N GLY A 68 -17.22 -13.65 11.36
CA GLY A 68 -16.61 -14.98 11.46
C GLY A 68 -16.79 -15.84 10.21
N LEU A 69 -17.87 -15.66 9.45
CA LEU A 69 -18.08 -16.39 8.20
C LEU A 69 -17.06 -15.96 7.14
N ASN A 70 -16.73 -14.66 7.10
CA ASN A 70 -15.73 -14.11 6.20
C ASN A 70 -14.31 -14.60 6.56
N GLU A 71 -14.01 -14.75 7.85
CA GLU A 71 -12.70 -15.18 8.34
C GLU A 71 -12.49 -16.71 8.29
N PHE A 72 -13.42 -17.48 8.88
CA PHE A 72 -13.29 -18.93 9.03
C PHE A 72 -13.81 -19.71 7.82
N GLY A 73 -14.68 -19.09 7.02
CA GLY A 73 -15.34 -19.74 5.89
C GLY A 73 -16.49 -20.66 6.29
N ALA A 74 -17.53 -20.69 5.45
CA ALA A 74 -18.77 -21.45 5.68
C ALA A 74 -18.57 -22.98 5.79
N HIS A 75 -17.42 -23.50 5.36
CA HIS A 75 -17.11 -24.92 5.38
C HIS A 75 -16.52 -25.39 6.72
N LEU A 76 -15.86 -24.49 7.47
CA LEU A 76 -15.26 -24.79 8.77
C LEU A 76 -16.16 -24.35 9.92
N TRP A 77 -16.90 -23.26 9.75
CA TRP A 77 -17.73 -22.69 10.80
C TRP A 77 -19.19 -22.54 10.35
N LYS A 78 -20.10 -23.09 11.16
CA LYS A 78 -21.55 -23.14 10.88
C LYS A 78 -22.32 -22.23 11.83
N GLU A 79 -23.56 -21.94 11.45
CA GLU A 79 -24.53 -21.31 12.35
C GLU A 79 -24.62 -22.08 13.67
N ASP A 80 -24.82 -21.34 14.78
CA ASP A 80 -24.78 -21.88 16.14
C ASP A 80 -23.41 -22.42 16.60
N GLY A 81 -22.33 -22.15 15.85
CA GLY A 81 -20.96 -22.44 16.27
C GLY A 81 -20.55 -21.70 17.55
N LEU A 82 -19.74 -22.36 18.37
CA LEU A 82 -19.27 -21.83 19.64
C LEU A 82 -18.00 -21.01 19.43
N LEU A 83 -18.10 -19.70 19.68
CA LEU A 83 -17.02 -18.74 19.56
C LEU A 83 -16.59 -18.31 20.96
N ARG A 84 -15.29 -18.21 21.20
CA ARG A 84 -14.74 -17.68 22.46
C ARG A 84 -14.04 -16.36 22.21
N PHE A 85 -14.32 -15.37 23.04
CA PHE A 85 -13.69 -14.07 23.02
C PHE A 85 -12.71 -13.89 24.17
N TRP A 86 -11.62 -13.19 23.91
CA TRP A 86 -10.67 -12.70 24.90
C TRP A 86 -10.42 -11.20 24.69
N ASN A 87 -10.04 -10.50 25.75
CA ASN A 87 -9.59 -9.12 25.66
C ASN A 87 -8.16 -9.08 25.12
N LEU A 88 -7.93 -8.34 24.03
CA LEU A 88 -6.62 -8.12 23.46
C LEU A 88 -5.85 -7.11 24.32
N LYS A 89 -4.92 -7.62 25.13
CA LYS A 89 -4.03 -6.80 25.96
C LYS A 89 -2.93 -6.17 25.10
N LEU A 90 -2.64 -4.89 25.33
CA LEU A 90 -1.54 -4.19 24.64
C LEU A 90 -0.18 -4.65 25.15
N ASN A 91 -0.07 -5.00 26.44
CA ASN A 91 1.16 -5.47 27.06
C ASN A 91 0.96 -6.80 27.82
N PRO A 92 1.91 -7.76 27.73
CA PRO A 92 1.88 -8.98 28.54
C PRO A 92 1.97 -8.63 30.03
N GLY A 93 0.93 -8.97 30.81
CA GLY A 93 0.85 -8.68 32.26
C GLY A 93 -0.13 -7.56 32.65
N ASP A 94 -0.78 -6.92 31.67
CA ASP A 94 -1.79 -5.89 31.92
C ASP A 94 -3.08 -6.51 32.53
N GLU A 95 -3.43 -6.16 33.77
CA GLU A 95 -4.72 -6.46 34.40
C GLU A 95 -5.76 -5.40 34.02
N SER A 96 -5.95 -5.18 32.72
CA SER A 96 -6.75 -4.07 32.21
C SER A 96 -8.17 -4.10 32.79
N SER A 97 -8.55 -3.00 33.46
CA SER A 97 -9.89 -2.79 34.02
C SER A 97 -10.94 -2.37 32.98
N TYR A 98 -10.61 -2.52 31.70
CA TYR A 98 -11.42 -2.10 30.55
C TYR A 98 -11.26 -3.07 29.37
N ILE A 99 -12.24 -3.06 28.47
CA ILE A 99 -12.26 -3.80 27.21
C ILE A 99 -11.53 -2.97 26.16
N ASN A 100 -10.42 -3.52 25.64
CA ASN A 100 -9.64 -2.92 24.57
C ASN A 100 -10.19 -3.39 23.21
N ALA A 101 -9.70 -4.49 22.65
CA ALA A 101 -10.31 -5.17 21.50
C ALA A 101 -10.69 -6.60 21.87
N LEU A 102 -11.68 -7.18 21.18
CA LEU A 102 -12.07 -8.57 21.39
C LEU A 102 -11.42 -9.45 20.33
N VAL A 103 -10.72 -10.50 20.75
CA VAL A 103 -10.22 -11.55 19.85
C VAL A 103 -11.13 -12.76 19.94
N GLY A 104 -11.79 -13.10 18.84
CA GLY A 104 -12.66 -14.28 18.75
C GLY A 104 -11.94 -15.47 18.11
N ARG A 105 -11.98 -16.66 18.73
CA ARG A 105 -11.49 -17.91 18.13
C ARG A 105 -12.50 -19.04 18.26
N VAL A 106 -12.43 -19.98 17.32
CA VAL A 106 -13.20 -21.22 17.33
C VAL A 106 -12.26 -22.39 17.54
N ASN A 107 -12.59 -23.27 18.48
CA ASN A 107 -11.76 -24.43 18.79
C ASN A 107 -11.59 -25.33 17.56
N GLY A 108 -10.34 -25.68 17.25
CA GLY A 108 -10.00 -26.55 16.11
C GLY A 108 -10.00 -25.86 14.74
N ILE A 109 -10.27 -24.55 14.67
CA ILE A 109 -10.17 -23.77 13.43
C ILE A 109 -9.01 -22.80 13.57
N ASN A 110 -8.07 -22.84 12.61
CA ASN A 110 -7.02 -21.84 12.51
C ASN A 110 -7.62 -20.52 11.99
N GLY A 111 -7.39 -19.43 12.72
CA GLY A 111 -7.90 -18.09 12.38
C GLY A 111 -8.33 -17.32 13.63
N ARG A 112 -8.63 -16.04 13.48
CA ARG A 112 -9.21 -15.22 14.56
C ARG A 112 -10.02 -14.05 13.99
N ILE A 113 -11.11 -13.69 14.65
CA ILE A 113 -11.79 -12.41 14.39
C ILE A 113 -11.36 -11.36 15.40
N LEU A 114 -11.43 -10.09 15.01
CA LEU A 114 -11.13 -8.94 15.87
C LEU A 114 -12.33 -8.00 15.89
N LEU A 115 -12.71 -7.52 17.07
CA LEU A 115 -13.74 -6.49 17.23
C LEU A 115 -13.19 -5.31 18.02
N TYR A 116 -13.36 -4.11 17.49
CA TYR A 116 -12.89 -2.86 18.08
C TYR A 116 -14.10 -2.05 18.56
N PRO A 117 -14.43 -2.10 19.87
CA PRO A 117 -15.52 -1.31 20.43
C PRO A 117 -15.15 0.17 20.59
N PHE A 118 -16.10 1.07 20.36
CA PHE A 118 -16.05 2.51 20.54
C PHE A 118 -17.30 2.99 21.29
N VAL A 119 -17.14 3.96 22.17
CA VAL A 119 -18.26 4.59 22.91
C VAL A 119 -18.03 6.09 22.99
N LYS A 120 -19.10 6.88 23.07
CA LYS A 120 -18.98 8.34 23.27
C LYS A 120 -18.48 8.64 24.68
N GLU A 121 -17.96 9.85 24.87
CA GLU A 121 -17.33 10.25 26.14
C GLU A 121 -18.32 10.30 27.31
N ASP A 122 -19.55 10.71 27.05
CA ASP A 122 -20.66 10.78 28.00
C ASP A 122 -21.45 9.46 28.14
N ASP A 123 -21.05 8.42 27.40
CA ASP A 123 -21.76 7.14 27.40
C ASP A 123 -21.58 6.40 28.74
N PRO A 124 -22.62 5.74 29.28
CA PRO A 124 -22.52 4.90 30.46
C PRO A 124 -21.45 3.78 30.38
N LEU A 125 -21.10 3.30 29.18
CA LEU A 125 -20.06 2.31 28.94
C LEU A 125 -18.63 2.89 28.88
N SER A 126 -18.47 4.21 28.97
CA SER A 126 -17.17 4.90 28.92
C SER A 126 -16.16 4.43 29.96
N THR A 127 -16.63 3.86 31.08
CA THR A 127 -15.79 3.27 32.14
C THR A 127 -15.25 1.90 31.77
N LEU A 128 -15.96 1.16 30.91
CA LEU A 128 -15.62 -0.19 30.46
C LEU A 128 -14.89 -0.20 29.13
N ILE A 129 -15.12 0.79 28.26
CA ILE A 129 -14.50 0.87 26.94
C ILE A 129 -13.84 2.25 26.85
N ARG A 130 -12.55 2.29 26.48
CA ARG A 130 -11.80 3.55 26.39
C ARG A 130 -11.76 4.19 25.01
N ARG A 131 -12.06 3.44 23.94
CA ARG A 131 -12.05 4.00 22.59
C ARG A 131 -13.16 5.03 22.41
N ARG A 132 -12.82 6.18 21.83
CA ARG A 132 -13.70 7.33 21.61
C ARG A 132 -13.83 7.66 20.12
N PRO A 133 -14.94 8.30 19.69
CA PRO A 133 -15.00 8.92 18.37
C PRO A 133 -13.81 9.85 18.16
N LEU A 134 -13.14 9.76 17.02
CA LEU A 134 -11.99 10.62 16.75
C LEU A 134 -12.42 11.89 16.03
N HIS A 135 -12.04 13.04 16.56
CA HIS A 135 -12.14 14.31 15.83
C HIS A 135 -10.85 14.56 15.05
N ARG A 136 -10.97 15.23 13.91
CA ARG A 136 -9.78 15.56 13.13
C ARG A 136 -8.92 16.60 13.84
N ASP A 137 -7.71 16.21 14.20
CA ASP A 137 -6.63 17.10 14.60
C ASP A 137 -5.28 16.57 14.10
N VAL A 138 -4.63 17.36 13.27
CA VAL A 138 -3.33 17.02 12.67
C VAL A 138 -2.31 18.14 12.83
N SER A 139 -2.64 19.21 13.55
CA SER A 139 -1.86 20.45 13.51
C SER A 139 -1.95 21.33 14.75
N SER A 140 -2.63 20.88 15.81
CA SER A 140 -2.62 21.60 17.09
C SER A 140 -1.21 21.67 17.69
N PRO A 141 -0.96 22.64 18.59
CA PRO A 141 0.29 22.71 19.34
C PRO A 141 0.61 21.41 20.10
N GLU A 142 -0.40 20.74 20.64
CA GLU A 142 -0.28 19.45 21.33
C GLU A 142 0.21 18.37 20.36
N VAL A 143 -0.40 18.27 19.17
CA VAL A 143 -0.01 17.31 18.12
C VAL A 143 1.46 17.51 17.70
N TYR A 144 1.89 18.75 17.44
CA TYR A 144 3.28 19.02 17.08
C TYR A 144 4.24 18.76 18.24
N SER A 145 3.84 19.03 19.48
CA SER A 145 4.64 18.73 20.67
C SER A 145 4.85 17.22 20.82
N SER A 146 3.80 16.42 20.66
CA SER A 146 3.91 14.96 20.70
C SER A 146 4.75 14.41 19.54
N ALA A 147 4.62 14.99 18.33
CA ALA A 147 5.45 14.62 17.19
C ALA A 147 6.94 14.88 17.46
N LYS A 148 7.30 16.04 18.05
CA LYS A 148 8.69 16.35 18.44
C LYS A 148 9.26 15.32 19.41
N LEU A 149 8.49 14.91 20.42
CA LEU A 149 8.94 13.89 21.39
C LEU A 149 9.27 12.56 20.70
N LEU A 150 8.46 12.12 19.74
CA LEU A 150 8.73 10.91 18.95
C LEU A 150 9.98 11.06 18.07
N ILE A 151 10.15 12.23 17.45
CA ILE A 151 11.33 12.55 16.63
C ILE A 151 12.59 12.51 17.48
N GLU A 152 12.59 13.18 18.63
CA GLU A 152 13.72 13.23 19.57
C GLU A 152 14.06 11.85 20.12
N ALA A 153 13.05 11.04 20.49
CA ALA A 153 13.26 9.67 20.94
C ALA A 153 13.89 8.80 19.83
N CYS A 154 13.40 8.92 18.60
CA CYS A 154 13.89 8.15 17.46
C CYS A 154 15.29 8.60 16.97
N MET A 155 15.57 9.91 17.00
CA MET A 155 16.81 10.52 16.51
C MET A 155 17.86 10.72 17.61
N ARG A 156 17.64 10.15 18.80
CA ARG A 156 18.54 10.32 19.95
C ARG A 156 19.99 9.93 19.61
N THR A 157 20.90 10.90 19.65
CA THR A 157 22.34 10.74 19.33
C THR A 157 23.23 10.64 20.58
N ASP A 158 22.80 11.21 21.70
CA ASP A 158 23.52 11.25 22.98
C ASP A 158 23.51 9.92 23.74
N ALA A 159 22.55 9.04 23.45
CA ALA A 159 22.49 7.69 23.99
C ALA A 159 22.22 6.67 22.86
N PRO A 160 23.28 6.13 22.23
CA PRO A 160 23.17 5.17 21.14
C PRO A 160 22.27 3.97 21.49
N ASP A 161 22.31 3.48 22.71
CA ASP A 161 21.54 2.29 23.09
C ASP A 161 20.04 2.59 23.34
N LYS A 162 19.64 3.86 23.35
CA LYS A 162 18.28 4.32 23.68
C LYS A 162 17.51 4.93 22.51
N GLY A 163 18.16 5.19 21.38
CA GLY A 163 17.51 5.64 20.14
C GLY A 163 17.35 4.49 19.15
N HIS A 164 16.52 4.68 18.13
CA HIS A 164 16.21 3.62 17.17
C HIS A 164 17.43 3.31 16.28
N GLN A 165 18.01 2.13 16.43
CA GLN A 165 19.20 1.69 15.71
C GLN A 165 18.96 1.56 14.20
N LYS A 166 17.85 0.95 13.78
CA LYS A 166 17.47 0.78 12.36
C LYS A 166 17.12 2.11 11.67
N CYS A 167 16.98 3.18 12.45
CA CYS A 167 16.71 4.51 11.92
C CYS A 167 17.97 5.38 11.82
N ARG A 168 19.15 4.86 12.20
CA ARG A 168 20.45 5.58 12.22
C ARG A 168 21.32 5.34 10.99
N TYR A 169 20.68 5.18 9.83
CA TYR A 169 21.40 5.20 8.55
C TYR A 169 22.43 6.34 8.54
N SER A 170 23.64 6.05 8.04
CA SER A 170 24.72 7.05 7.89
C SER A 170 24.27 8.13 6.92
N ARG A 171 23.66 9.19 7.46
CA ARG A 171 23.13 10.30 6.68
C ARG A 171 24.31 11.11 6.18
N ASP A 172 24.52 11.12 4.87
CA ASP A 172 25.18 12.28 4.28
C ASP A 172 24.24 13.47 4.50
N ILE A 173 24.58 14.31 5.47
CA ILE A 173 23.81 15.50 5.84
C ILE A 173 24.03 16.65 4.85
N VAL A 174 24.73 16.42 3.74
CA VAL A 174 24.78 17.38 2.63
C VAL A 174 23.38 17.62 2.10
N LEU A 175 22.98 18.90 2.07
CA LEU A 175 21.68 19.29 1.55
C LEU A 175 21.57 18.94 0.06
N PRO A 176 20.37 18.58 -0.44
CA PRO A 176 20.12 18.43 -1.87
C PRO A 176 20.57 19.64 -2.69
N THR A 177 20.72 19.47 -4.01
CA THR A 177 21.14 20.54 -4.93
C THR A 177 20.37 21.85 -4.70
N ARG A 178 19.09 21.73 -4.38
CA ARG A 178 18.19 22.83 -4.02
C ARG A 178 17.31 22.43 -2.85
N VAL A 179 17.08 23.36 -1.93
CA VAL A 179 16.13 23.22 -0.82
C VAL A 179 15.41 24.53 -0.61
N ILE A 180 14.20 24.47 -0.07
CA ILE A 180 13.47 25.64 0.42
C ILE A 180 13.92 25.91 1.86
N LYS A 181 14.57 27.06 2.09
CA LYS A 181 14.82 27.58 3.42
C LYS A 181 13.57 28.28 3.93
N VAL A 182 13.06 27.84 5.06
CA VAL A 182 11.83 28.38 5.67
C VAL A 182 12.15 29.47 6.70
N SER A 183 11.35 30.54 6.71
CA SER A 183 11.38 31.64 7.69
C SER A 183 9.98 31.88 8.28
N ASP A 184 9.85 32.80 9.24
CA ASP A 184 8.56 33.07 9.91
C ASP A 184 7.46 33.56 8.96
N GLN A 185 7.81 34.34 7.93
CA GLN A 185 6.84 34.94 7.01
C GLN A 185 7.13 34.65 5.53
N THR A 186 8.30 34.12 5.23
CA THR A 186 8.77 33.92 3.85
C THR A 186 9.42 32.55 3.68
N ALA A 187 9.65 32.19 2.42
CA ALA A 187 10.46 31.04 2.06
C ALA A 187 11.45 31.45 0.97
N GLN A 188 12.54 30.72 0.80
CA GLN A 188 13.54 31.02 -0.21
C GLN A 188 14.13 29.73 -0.77
N LEU A 189 14.24 29.63 -2.10
CA LEU A 189 15.01 28.56 -2.74
C LEU A 189 16.49 28.81 -2.53
N GLN A 190 17.16 27.90 -1.82
CA GLN A 190 18.60 27.91 -1.62
C GLN A 190 19.25 26.85 -2.51
N ILE A 191 20.19 27.29 -3.35
CA ILE A 191 21.01 26.41 -4.20
C ILE A 191 22.26 26.02 -3.42
N ASN A 192 22.44 24.72 -3.16
CA ASN A 192 23.56 24.20 -2.41
C ASN A 192 24.79 23.99 -3.30
N GLN A 193 25.56 25.05 -3.55
CA GLN A 193 26.78 24.99 -4.37
C GLN A 193 28.04 24.59 -3.58
N THR A 194 27.97 24.61 -2.25
CA THR A 194 29.14 24.47 -1.35
C THR A 194 29.07 23.25 -0.44
N GLU A 195 28.30 22.22 -0.81
CA GLU A 195 28.09 21.00 0.00
C GLU A 195 27.66 21.32 1.45
N THR A 196 26.86 22.37 1.61
CA THR A 196 26.32 22.80 2.91
C THR A 196 25.61 21.63 3.56
N ARG A 197 25.90 21.43 4.85
CA ARG A 197 25.32 20.36 5.65
C ARG A 197 24.16 20.89 6.51
N GLY A 198 23.08 20.12 6.57
CA GLY A 198 21.90 20.46 7.38
C GLY A 198 20.82 19.40 7.34
N SER A 199 20.02 19.34 8.40
CA SER A 199 18.82 18.50 8.44
C SER A 199 17.69 19.15 7.65
N TYR A 200 17.05 18.40 6.77
CA TYR A 200 15.91 18.86 5.98
C TYR A 200 14.74 17.88 6.07
N LEU A 201 13.54 18.39 5.82
CA LEU A 201 12.34 17.59 5.61
C LEU A 201 12.10 17.43 4.11
N ALA A 202 11.42 16.36 3.70
CA ALA A 202 10.96 16.18 2.32
C ALA A 202 9.43 16.16 2.28
N LEU A 203 8.82 16.74 1.25
CA LEU A 203 7.37 16.68 1.04
C LEU A 203 7.01 15.56 0.05
N SER A 204 6.06 14.72 0.45
CA SER A 204 5.36 13.77 -0.43
C SER A 204 3.89 14.21 -0.55
N TYR A 205 3.48 14.61 -1.75
CA TYR A 205 2.14 15.17 -1.98
C TYR A 205 1.62 14.89 -3.40
N CYS A 206 0.32 15.05 -3.61
CA CYS A 206 -0.27 15.03 -4.94
C CYS A 206 -0.19 16.41 -5.59
N TRP A 207 0.43 16.51 -6.77
CA TRP A 207 0.42 17.76 -7.54
C TRP A 207 -1.00 18.11 -8.00
N GLY A 208 -1.69 17.14 -8.60
CA GLY A 208 -3.00 17.37 -9.24
C GLY A 208 -2.93 18.24 -10.50
N GLU A 209 -4.09 18.58 -11.06
CA GLU A 209 -4.17 19.61 -12.10
C GLU A 209 -4.26 21.00 -11.44
N PRO A 210 -3.62 22.04 -12.01
CA PRO A 210 -3.76 23.40 -11.53
C PRO A 210 -5.23 23.80 -11.48
N ASP A 211 -5.71 24.28 -10.34
CA ASP A 211 -7.08 24.83 -10.23
C ASP A 211 -7.12 26.19 -10.94
N PRO A 212 -7.89 26.35 -12.04
CA PRO A 212 -7.98 27.62 -12.77
C PRO A 212 -8.46 28.78 -11.90
N ASN A 213 -9.20 28.49 -10.82
CA ASN A 213 -9.76 29.47 -9.90
C ASN A 213 -8.84 29.78 -8.71
N LYS A 214 -7.79 29.00 -8.49
CA LYS A 214 -6.77 29.19 -7.44
C LYS A 214 -5.38 29.21 -8.07
N GLN A 215 -5.10 30.24 -8.86
CA GLN A 215 -3.80 30.40 -9.49
C GLN A 215 -2.76 30.84 -8.46
N SER A 216 -1.91 29.91 -8.02
CA SER A 216 -0.67 30.23 -7.31
C SER A 216 0.36 30.76 -8.31
N ARG A 217 1.02 31.88 -8.02
CA ARG A 217 2.03 32.48 -8.91
C ARG A 217 3.23 31.55 -9.08
N LEU A 218 3.61 30.84 -8.02
CA LEU A 218 4.80 30.00 -7.94
C LEU A 218 4.40 28.55 -7.60
N SER A 219 3.94 27.82 -8.62
CA SER A 219 3.55 26.40 -8.47
C SER A 219 4.69 25.43 -8.81
N GLU A 220 5.67 25.85 -9.60
CA GLU A 220 6.81 25.01 -9.99
C GLU A 220 8.04 25.83 -10.35
N LEU A 221 9.22 25.24 -10.18
CA LEU A 221 10.48 25.81 -10.61
C LEU A 221 10.68 25.57 -12.11
N ARG A 222 10.95 26.64 -12.84
CA ARG A 222 11.25 26.70 -14.27
C ARG A 222 12.46 27.59 -14.51
N LEU A 223 13.08 27.46 -15.68
CA LEU A 223 14.25 28.28 -16.03
C LEU A 223 13.95 29.79 -15.96
N ASN A 224 12.73 30.20 -16.30
CA ASN A 224 12.34 31.61 -16.35
C ASN A 224 11.93 32.23 -15.01
N ASN A 225 11.74 31.43 -13.94
CA ASN A 225 11.31 31.91 -12.62
C ASN A 225 12.27 31.52 -11.49
N GLU A 226 13.43 30.94 -11.81
CA GLU A 226 14.44 30.57 -10.81
C GLU A 226 14.86 31.77 -9.96
N GLN A 227 15.05 32.94 -10.58
CA GLN A 227 15.43 34.17 -9.86
C GLN A 227 14.35 34.62 -8.87
N ASP A 228 13.06 34.45 -9.20
CA ASP A 228 11.95 34.79 -8.32
C ASP A 228 11.93 33.87 -7.09
N LEU A 229 12.25 32.59 -7.27
CA LEU A 229 12.27 31.59 -6.20
C LEU A 229 13.51 31.72 -5.30
N VAL A 230 14.64 32.19 -5.83
CA VAL A 230 15.86 32.48 -5.05
C VAL A 230 15.72 33.78 -4.24
N GLN A 231 14.79 34.66 -4.57
CA GLN A 231 14.43 35.79 -3.72
C GLN A 231 13.47 35.37 -2.59
N GLU A 232 13.13 36.29 -1.69
CA GLU A 232 12.13 36.01 -0.65
C GLU A 232 10.74 35.81 -1.27
N ILE A 233 10.22 34.59 -1.11
CA ILE A 233 8.89 34.18 -1.56
C ILE A 233 7.88 34.44 -0.46
N LYS A 234 6.81 35.18 -0.77
CA LYS A 234 5.65 35.25 0.12
C LYS A 234 4.88 33.93 0.07
N LEU A 235 4.49 33.41 1.22
CA LEU A 235 3.84 32.10 1.31
C LEU A 235 2.54 32.02 0.50
N GLU A 236 1.78 33.11 0.41
CA GLU A 236 0.54 33.21 -0.37
C GLU A 236 0.71 32.98 -1.88
N GLU A 237 1.94 33.06 -2.39
CA GLU A 237 2.24 32.83 -3.81
C GLU A 237 2.42 31.34 -4.15
N LEU A 238 2.56 30.49 -3.12
CA LEU A 238 2.77 29.05 -3.23
C LEU A 238 1.45 28.29 -3.16
N GLU A 239 1.42 27.06 -3.67
CA GLU A 239 0.27 26.17 -3.53
C GLU A 239 0.01 25.81 -2.05
N GLN A 240 -1.26 25.64 -1.65
CA GLN A 240 -1.64 25.44 -0.25
C GLN A 240 -0.91 24.28 0.44
N SER A 241 -0.69 23.15 -0.25
CA SER A 241 0.06 22.02 0.31
C SER A 241 1.53 22.37 0.58
N VAL A 242 2.14 23.26 -0.21
CA VAL A 242 3.50 23.75 0.05
C VAL A 242 3.51 24.69 1.25
N GLN A 243 2.52 25.59 1.36
CA GLN A 243 2.37 26.48 2.52
C GLN A 243 2.21 25.68 3.82
N ASP A 244 1.37 24.65 3.78
CA ASP A 244 1.12 23.73 4.89
C ASP A 244 2.41 22.97 5.29
N ALA A 245 3.18 22.51 4.31
CA ALA A 245 4.47 21.86 4.55
C ALA A 245 5.50 22.82 5.17
N ILE A 246 5.55 24.08 4.72
CA ILE A 246 6.41 25.12 5.31
C ILE A 246 6.00 25.40 6.75
N ARG A 247 4.69 25.47 7.04
CA ARG A 247 4.19 25.59 8.43
C ARG A 247 4.61 24.39 9.28
N ALA A 248 4.35 23.16 8.83
CA ALA A 248 4.72 21.96 9.58
C ALA A 248 6.25 21.89 9.83
N THR A 249 7.06 22.25 8.84
CA THR A 249 8.52 22.29 8.96
C THR A 249 8.98 23.22 10.09
N ARG A 250 8.39 24.42 10.17
CA ARG A 250 8.67 25.40 11.23
C ARG A 250 8.20 24.92 12.59
N GLU A 251 6.97 24.44 12.68
CA GLU A 251 6.39 23.94 13.92
C GLU A 251 7.21 22.78 14.49
N LEU A 252 7.80 21.94 13.64
CA LEU A 252 8.69 20.84 14.05
C LEU A 252 10.13 21.28 14.39
N GLY A 253 10.51 22.54 14.14
CA GLY A 253 11.84 23.08 14.46
C GLY A 253 12.90 22.86 13.37
N PHE A 254 12.51 22.60 12.12
CA PHE A 254 13.42 22.45 10.99
C PHE A 254 13.47 23.72 10.13
N THR A 255 14.59 23.92 9.43
CA THR A 255 14.84 25.12 8.60
C THR A 255 14.78 24.83 7.09
N TYR A 256 14.95 23.58 6.68
CA TYR A 256 15.03 23.21 5.27
C TYR A 256 13.94 22.23 4.90
N LEU A 257 13.29 22.47 3.76
CA LEU A 257 12.25 21.64 3.18
C LEU A 257 12.60 21.36 1.71
N TRP A 258 12.55 20.12 1.29
CA TRP A 258 12.67 19.72 -0.10
C TRP A 258 11.29 19.44 -0.69
N VAL A 259 10.99 20.07 -1.84
CA VAL A 259 9.73 19.91 -2.56
C VAL A 259 10.06 19.62 -4.02
N ASP A 260 9.71 18.44 -4.53
CA ASP A 260 10.07 17.97 -5.89
C ASP A 260 9.81 19.02 -6.97
N ARG A 261 8.63 19.63 -6.95
CA ARG A 261 8.16 20.59 -7.95
C ARG A 261 8.88 21.95 -7.88
N LEU A 262 9.47 22.30 -6.73
CA LEU A 262 10.19 23.58 -6.51
C LEU A 262 11.70 23.41 -6.39
N CYS A 263 12.20 22.19 -6.24
CA CYS A 263 13.63 21.87 -6.14
C CYS A 263 14.17 21.15 -7.38
N ILE A 264 13.35 20.95 -8.43
CA ILE A 264 13.72 20.41 -9.74
C ILE A 264 13.20 21.37 -10.82
N ILE A 265 14.03 21.70 -11.83
CA ILE A 265 13.65 22.59 -12.92
C ILE A 265 12.77 21.82 -13.90
N GLN A 266 11.46 22.10 -13.89
CA GLN A 266 10.46 21.25 -14.54
C GLN A 266 10.52 21.28 -16.07
N ASP A 267 11.02 22.35 -16.67
CA ASP A 267 11.16 22.53 -18.11
C ASP A 267 12.58 22.25 -18.63
N CYS A 268 13.47 21.68 -17.80
CA CYS A 268 14.83 21.31 -18.17
C CYS A 268 15.03 19.78 -18.09
N PRO A 269 15.02 19.04 -19.22
CA PRO A 269 15.19 17.58 -19.24
C PRO A 269 16.50 17.09 -18.61
N GLU A 270 17.58 17.86 -18.77
CA GLU A 270 18.90 17.57 -18.20
C GLU A 270 18.89 17.65 -16.67
N ASP A 271 18.28 18.71 -16.12
CA ASP A 271 18.14 18.88 -14.68
C ASP A 271 17.22 17.80 -14.09
N LYS A 272 16.05 17.56 -14.70
CA LYS A 272 15.14 16.49 -14.32
C LYS A 272 15.85 15.15 -14.22
N ARG A 273 16.58 14.74 -15.26
CA ARG A 273 17.31 13.47 -15.28
C ARG A 273 18.33 13.39 -14.14
N ARG A 274 19.09 14.46 -13.90
CA ARG A 274 20.09 14.52 -12.83
C ARG A 274 19.47 14.42 -11.44
N GLU A 275 18.37 15.12 -11.20
CA GLU A 275 17.72 15.14 -9.88
C GLU A 275 16.89 13.88 -9.61
N ILE A 276 16.22 13.31 -10.63
CA ILE A 276 15.46 12.05 -10.52
C ILE A 276 16.38 10.91 -10.04
N VAL A 277 17.62 10.83 -10.56
CA VAL A 277 18.61 9.84 -10.11
C VAL A 277 18.96 10.03 -8.62
N LYS A 278 18.91 11.26 -8.10
CA LYS A 278 19.19 11.58 -6.70
C LYS A 278 17.99 11.42 -5.78
N MET A 279 16.75 11.40 -6.30
CA MET A 279 15.53 11.37 -5.49
C MET A 279 15.54 10.27 -4.43
N ALA A 280 16.08 9.09 -4.79
CA ALA A 280 16.19 7.98 -3.84
C ALA A 280 16.96 8.38 -2.57
N MET A 281 18.13 8.99 -2.76
CA MET A 281 18.98 9.48 -1.68
C MET A 281 18.33 10.67 -0.94
N ILE A 282 17.60 11.54 -1.65
CA ILE A 282 16.93 12.69 -1.05
C ILE A 282 15.89 12.24 -0.01
N TYR A 283 15.02 11.28 -0.33
CA TYR A 283 14.03 10.79 0.65
C TYR A 283 14.69 9.93 1.74
N LYS A 284 15.75 9.17 1.39
CA LYS A 284 16.51 8.36 2.35
C LYS A 284 17.25 9.20 3.41
N ASN A 285 17.84 10.32 3.00
CA ASN A 285 18.59 11.22 3.87
C ASN A 285 17.72 12.27 4.57
N ALA A 286 16.47 12.45 4.14
CA ALA A 286 15.54 13.36 4.81
C ALA A 286 15.43 13.01 6.30
N ALA A 287 15.40 14.03 7.15
CA ALA A 287 15.21 13.84 8.57
C ALA A 287 13.86 13.18 8.83
N ILE A 288 12.81 13.69 8.16
CA ILE A 288 11.43 13.18 8.15
C ILE A 288 10.82 13.51 6.78
N THR A 289 10.01 12.61 6.26
CA THR A 289 9.14 12.89 5.11
C THR A 289 7.74 13.27 5.60
N LEU A 290 7.28 14.45 5.20
CA LEU A 290 5.91 14.93 5.41
C LEU A 290 5.03 14.37 4.29
N ALA A 291 4.07 13.51 4.63
CA ALA A 291 3.13 12.94 3.67
C ALA A 291 1.77 13.65 3.78
N ALA A 292 1.41 14.38 2.73
CA ALA A 292 0.11 15.05 2.58
C ALA A 292 -0.97 14.01 2.20
N GLY A 293 -1.27 13.09 3.12
CA GLY A 293 -2.05 11.88 2.85
C GLY A 293 -3.45 12.17 2.30
N THR A 294 -4.10 13.25 2.75
CA THR A 294 -5.50 13.55 2.43
C THR A 294 -5.72 14.47 1.23
N ALA A 295 -4.72 15.23 0.80
CA ALA A 295 -4.82 16.18 -0.30
C ALA A 295 -4.81 15.46 -1.65
N LYS A 296 -5.78 15.75 -2.52
CA LYS A 296 -5.84 15.17 -3.88
C LYS A 296 -5.03 15.98 -4.89
N ASN A 297 -4.78 17.25 -4.59
CA ASN A 297 -3.99 18.17 -5.40
C ASN A 297 -3.29 19.19 -4.49
N ALA A 298 -2.34 19.91 -5.06
CA ALA A 298 -1.50 20.86 -4.33
C ALA A 298 -2.27 22.08 -3.80
N SER A 299 -3.39 22.44 -4.45
CA SER A 299 -4.21 23.60 -4.10
C SER A 299 -5.17 23.38 -2.91
N GLU A 300 -5.34 22.13 -2.47
CA GLU A 300 -6.24 21.77 -1.36
C GLU A 300 -5.63 22.03 0.02
N GLY A 301 -4.32 21.77 0.18
CA GLY A 301 -3.71 21.69 1.51
C GLY A 301 -4.05 20.41 2.25
N PHE A 302 -3.39 20.20 3.38
CA PHE A 302 -3.56 19.01 4.23
C PHE A 302 -3.64 19.33 5.73
N LEU A 303 -3.46 20.58 6.17
CA LEU A 303 -3.67 20.98 7.57
C LEU A 303 -5.12 21.39 7.85
N GLY A 304 -5.78 22.03 6.88
CA GLY A 304 -7.14 22.55 7.01
C GLY A 304 -8.23 21.47 7.17
N SER A 305 -9.45 21.90 7.48
CA SER A 305 -10.61 21.01 7.59
C SER A 305 -10.89 20.29 6.27
N LEU A 306 -11.07 18.98 6.32
CA LEU A 306 -11.48 18.22 5.15
C LEU A 306 -12.89 18.64 4.72
N PRO A 307 -13.20 18.70 3.40
CA PRO A 307 -14.55 18.95 2.90
C PRO A 307 -15.52 17.76 3.16
N LEU A 308 -15.22 16.89 4.13
CA LEU A 308 -16.04 15.75 4.49
C LEU A 308 -17.29 16.20 5.25
N LYS A 309 -18.41 15.53 4.98
CA LYS A 309 -19.70 15.76 5.68
C LYS A 309 -19.64 15.45 7.18
N ASN A 310 -18.65 14.69 7.66
CA ASN A 310 -18.45 14.35 9.07
C ASN A 310 -16.96 14.53 9.45
N PRO A 311 -16.62 15.43 10.40
CA PRO A 311 -15.25 15.63 10.91
C PRO A 311 -14.83 14.58 11.94
N THR A 312 -15.70 13.60 12.22
CA THR A 312 -15.52 12.61 13.29
C THR A 312 -15.56 11.19 12.74
N TYR A 313 -14.58 10.37 13.11
CA TYR A 313 -14.59 8.93 12.87
C TYR A 313 -15.38 8.20 13.94
N LEU A 314 -16.30 7.33 13.51
CA LEU A 314 -16.99 6.38 14.35
C LEU A 314 -17.39 5.16 13.50
N PRO A 315 -17.21 3.91 13.99
CA PRO A 315 -17.68 2.74 13.26
C PRO A 315 -19.18 2.79 12.99
N HIS A 316 -19.59 2.22 11.86
CA HIS A 316 -20.97 2.28 11.38
C HIS A 316 -21.93 1.33 12.09
N GLU A 317 -21.43 0.24 12.66
CA GLU A 317 -22.27 -0.78 13.33
C GLU A 317 -22.51 -0.36 14.78
N GLU A 318 -23.72 0.08 15.07
CA GLU A 318 -24.15 0.63 16.37
C GLU A 318 -25.05 -0.35 17.11
N PHE A 319 -24.89 -0.46 18.43
CA PHE A 319 -25.65 -1.37 19.28
C PHE A 319 -25.94 -0.74 20.67
N GLU A 320 -27.16 -0.87 21.18
CA GLU A 320 -27.59 -0.45 22.53
C GLU A 320 -27.43 -1.54 23.63
N ILE A 321 -26.56 -1.34 24.62
CA ILE A 321 -26.33 -2.27 25.73
C ILE A 321 -27.11 -1.85 26.98
N PRO A 322 -28.11 -2.64 27.43
CA PRO A 322 -28.81 -2.34 28.67
C PRO A 322 -27.90 -2.63 29.87
N MET A 323 -27.90 -1.71 30.83
CA MET A 323 -27.07 -1.76 32.03
C MET A 323 -27.89 -2.12 33.27
N ARG A 324 -27.20 -2.61 34.31
CA ARG A 324 -27.84 -3.05 35.57
C ARG A 324 -28.52 -1.93 36.34
N ASP A 325 -28.08 -0.69 36.15
CA ASP A 325 -28.62 0.51 36.80
C ASP A 325 -29.82 1.10 36.03
N GLY A 326 -30.30 0.41 34.98
CA GLY A 326 -31.43 0.85 34.17
C GLY A 326 -31.07 1.81 33.04
N ARG A 327 -29.80 2.23 32.91
CA ARG A 327 -29.33 3.01 31.75
C ARG A 327 -29.11 2.10 30.53
N THR A 328 -29.06 2.71 29.36
CA THR A 328 -28.67 2.06 28.11
C THR A 328 -27.43 2.76 27.58
N GLY A 329 -26.34 2.02 27.40
CA GLY A 329 -25.14 2.52 26.72
C GLY A 329 -25.18 2.21 25.23
N THR A 330 -24.44 2.95 24.43
CA THR A 330 -24.35 2.75 22.97
C THR A 330 -22.92 2.44 22.58
N ILE A 331 -22.73 1.30 21.91
CA ILE A 331 -21.44 0.84 21.44
C ILE A 331 -21.40 0.79 19.91
N HIS A 332 -20.29 1.24 19.35
CA HIS A 332 -19.98 1.17 17.93
C HIS A 332 -18.87 0.15 17.70
N LEU A 333 -19.05 -0.80 16.79
CA LEU A 333 -18.08 -1.88 16.53
C LEU A 333 -17.46 -1.79 15.14
N SER A 334 -16.16 -2.03 15.07
CA SER A 334 -15.45 -2.30 13.81
C SER A 334 -14.90 -3.73 13.80
N GLU A 335 -15.01 -4.43 12.68
CA GLU A 335 -14.42 -5.77 12.45
C GLU A 335 -12.93 -5.72 12.05
N LYS A 336 -12.42 -4.54 11.70
CA LYS A 336 -11.06 -4.35 11.20
C LYS A 336 -10.40 -3.12 11.83
N PRO A 337 -9.05 -3.10 11.92
CA PRO A 337 -8.31 -1.87 12.13
C PRO A 337 -8.76 -0.79 11.15
N TYR A 338 -8.61 0.48 11.54
CA TYR A 338 -8.86 1.58 10.63
C TYR A 338 -7.76 1.60 9.57
N GLN A 339 -8.15 1.40 8.33
CA GLN A 339 -7.27 1.61 7.19
C GLN A 339 -7.53 3.03 6.65
N PRO A 340 -6.58 3.96 6.82
CA PRO A 340 -6.74 5.29 6.28
C PRO A 340 -6.78 5.23 4.75
N HIS A 341 -7.62 6.09 4.14
CA HIS A 341 -7.64 6.22 2.69
C HIS A 341 -6.89 7.48 2.30
N HIS A 342 -5.66 7.32 1.81
CA HIS A 342 -4.84 8.42 1.34
C HIS A 342 -4.89 8.52 -0.18
N PRO A 343 -5.45 9.61 -0.76
CA PRO A 343 -5.25 9.94 -2.17
C PRO A 343 -3.79 9.90 -2.61
N LEU A 344 -2.86 10.24 -1.72
CA LEU A 344 -1.42 10.19 -1.94
C LEU A 344 -0.94 8.81 -2.43
N ASP A 345 -1.50 7.73 -1.89
CA ASP A 345 -1.10 6.36 -2.21
C ASP A 345 -1.43 5.96 -3.65
N LYS A 346 -2.23 6.76 -4.36
CA LYS A 346 -2.59 6.52 -5.77
C LYS A 346 -1.59 7.09 -6.77
N ARG A 347 -0.65 7.97 -6.36
CA ARG A 347 0.34 8.58 -7.28
C ARG A 347 1.56 7.68 -7.42
N GLY A 348 2.01 7.38 -8.64
CA GLY A 348 3.06 6.38 -8.89
C GLY A 348 4.38 6.63 -8.16
N TRP A 349 4.86 7.87 -8.17
CA TRP A 349 6.10 8.28 -7.51
C TRP A 349 6.08 8.09 -5.99
N THR A 350 4.91 8.15 -5.34
CA THR A 350 4.82 8.20 -3.87
C THR A 350 5.16 6.87 -3.20
N LEU A 351 5.13 5.74 -3.92
CA LEU A 351 5.61 4.47 -3.36
C LEU A 351 7.09 4.56 -3.02
N GLN A 352 7.91 5.09 -3.93
CA GLN A 352 9.34 5.26 -3.70
C GLN A 352 9.60 6.27 -2.58
N GLU A 353 8.85 7.37 -2.56
CA GLU A 353 8.93 8.39 -1.51
C GLU A 353 8.63 7.79 -0.12
N TYR A 354 7.62 6.91 -0.04
CA TYR A 354 7.27 6.18 1.18
C TYR A 354 8.36 5.16 1.57
N MET A 355 8.69 4.23 0.68
CA MET A 355 9.56 3.08 0.99
C MET A 355 11.00 3.49 1.31
N LEU A 356 11.48 4.60 0.74
CA LEU A 356 12.84 5.10 0.99
C LEU A 356 12.92 6.05 2.18
N SER A 357 11.81 6.41 2.82
CA SER A 357 11.83 7.31 3.97
C SER A 357 12.15 6.55 5.26
N SER A 358 13.16 7.00 6.00
CA SER A 358 13.50 6.41 7.31
C SER A 358 12.44 6.70 8.39
N ARG A 359 11.75 7.85 8.27
CA ARG A 359 10.76 8.38 9.21
C ARG A 359 9.69 9.14 8.42
N MET A 360 8.43 8.97 8.78
CA MET A 360 7.32 9.65 8.12
C MET A 360 6.32 10.24 9.12
N LEU A 361 5.86 11.44 8.79
CA LEU A 361 4.69 12.06 9.40
C LEU A 361 3.58 12.14 8.36
N ILE A 362 2.51 11.40 8.56
CA ILE A 362 1.41 11.26 7.60
C ILE A 362 0.20 12.05 8.10
N PHE A 363 -0.12 13.14 7.39
CA PHE A 363 -1.30 13.97 7.66
C PHE A 363 -2.56 13.27 7.14
N SER A 364 -3.13 12.42 8.00
CA SER A 364 -4.24 11.53 7.69
C SER A 364 -5.61 12.19 7.88
N ASN A 365 -6.68 11.41 7.74
CA ASN A 365 -8.05 11.88 7.81
C ASN A 365 -8.41 12.49 9.17
N TYR A 366 -7.91 11.90 10.26
CA TYR A 366 -8.29 12.26 11.63
C TYR A 366 -7.10 12.63 12.50
N GLN A 367 -5.95 11.98 12.35
CA GLN A 367 -4.79 12.22 13.20
C GLN A 367 -3.51 12.38 12.37
N LEU A 368 -2.52 13.07 12.94
CA LEU A 368 -1.16 13.03 12.44
C LEU A 368 -0.54 11.69 12.86
N LEU A 369 -0.08 10.91 11.88
CA LEU A 369 0.47 9.57 12.13
C LEU A 369 1.99 9.59 12.02
N TRP A 370 2.65 8.80 12.85
CA TRP A 370 4.09 8.57 12.85
C TRP A 370 4.40 7.12 12.48
N GLN A 371 5.45 6.95 11.69
CA GLN A 371 6.06 5.67 11.40
C GLN A 371 7.56 5.84 11.23
N CYS A 372 8.33 4.82 11.61
CA CYS A 372 9.75 4.71 11.29
C CYS A 372 10.17 3.24 11.16
N GLN A 373 11.46 2.96 10.92
CA GLN A 373 11.95 1.60 10.71
C GLN A 373 11.86 0.67 11.93
N GLU A 374 11.57 1.19 13.13
CA GLU A 374 11.35 0.39 14.36
C GLU A 374 9.96 0.54 14.97
N THR A 375 9.13 1.43 14.41
CA THR A 375 7.81 1.74 14.97
C THR A 375 6.79 1.67 13.87
N GLU A 376 5.84 0.74 14.05
CA GLU A 376 4.66 0.64 13.19
C GLU A 376 3.82 1.92 13.24
N LEU A 377 2.91 2.05 12.28
CA LEU A 377 2.07 3.23 12.12
C LEU A 377 1.20 3.47 13.36
N GLN A 378 1.35 4.64 13.98
CA GLN A 378 0.57 5.05 15.15
C GLN A 378 0.26 6.56 15.13
N SER A 379 -0.70 6.99 15.94
CA SER A 379 -0.94 8.43 16.17
C SER A 379 0.25 9.06 16.92
N VAL A 380 0.61 10.31 16.60
CA VAL A 380 1.69 11.01 17.32
C VAL A 380 1.35 11.26 18.78
N THR A 381 0.06 11.43 19.11
CA THR A 381 -0.41 11.69 20.48
C THR A 381 -0.42 10.45 21.36
N GLY A 382 -0.12 9.26 20.81
CA GLY A 382 0.03 8.02 21.58
C GLY A 382 -1.28 7.46 22.14
N ASP A 383 -2.43 7.96 21.70
CA ASP A 383 -3.76 7.47 22.04
C ASP A 383 -4.08 6.17 21.29
N ASN A 384 -3.31 5.11 21.58
CA ASN A 384 -3.60 3.73 21.15
C ASN A 384 -4.97 3.24 21.66
N GLU A 385 -5.60 4.01 22.56
CA GLU A 385 -6.98 3.79 22.98
C GLU A 385 -7.99 4.17 21.88
N GLY A 386 -7.64 4.96 20.85
CA GLY A 386 -8.60 5.45 19.85
C GLY A 386 -8.73 4.58 18.61
N ILE A 387 -7.63 4.28 17.91
CA ILE A 387 -7.63 3.55 16.63
C ILE A 387 -6.38 2.66 16.49
N VAL A 388 -6.56 1.44 16.00
CA VAL A 388 -5.47 0.64 15.42
C VAL A 388 -5.38 0.97 13.94
N TYR A 389 -4.24 1.49 13.50
CA TYR A 389 -3.99 1.81 12.10
C TYR A 389 -3.43 0.60 11.37
N GLN A 390 -3.87 0.38 10.13
CA GLN A 390 -3.28 -0.62 9.23
C GLN A 390 -2.79 0.07 7.96
N GLN A 391 -1.50 -0.10 7.66
CA GLN A 391 -0.90 0.34 6.40
C GLN A 391 -0.54 -0.88 5.56
N CYS A 392 -1.22 -1.07 4.45
CA CYS A 392 -1.01 -2.20 3.55
C CYS A 392 0.11 -1.96 2.53
N LEU A 393 1.10 -1.13 2.88
CA LEU A 393 2.28 -0.89 2.04
C LEU A 393 3.46 -1.67 2.60
N GLU A 394 4.19 -2.33 1.71
CA GLU A 394 5.41 -3.02 2.11
C GLU A 394 6.50 -2.01 2.47
N SER A 395 7.38 -2.41 3.39
CA SER A 395 8.58 -1.65 3.72
C SER A 395 9.79 -2.34 3.10
N LEU A 396 10.83 -1.55 2.79
CA LEU A 396 12.10 -2.14 2.39
C LEU A 396 12.74 -2.89 3.56
N PRO A 397 13.52 -3.95 3.31
CA PRO A 397 14.33 -4.56 4.35
C PRO A 397 15.20 -3.49 4.99
N TRP A 398 15.26 -3.48 6.32
CA TRP A 398 15.99 -2.45 7.07
C TRP A 398 17.48 -2.35 6.67
N THR A 399 18.08 -3.43 6.16
CA THR A 399 19.45 -3.44 5.61
C THR A 399 19.63 -2.58 4.38
N SER A 400 18.55 -2.18 3.70
CA SER A 400 18.60 -1.11 2.70
C SER A 400 19.05 0.21 3.33
N PHE A 401 18.94 0.35 4.65
CA PHE A 401 19.33 1.51 5.46
C PHE A 401 20.51 1.20 6.39
N ASP A 402 21.30 0.17 6.09
CA ASP A 402 22.55 -0.14 6.80
C ASP A 402 23.63 -0.56 5.79
N GLU A 403 24.72 0.21 5.70
CA GLU A 403 25.84 -0.09 4.80
C GLU A 403 26.72 -1.24 5.32
N THR A 404 26.59 -1.61 6.59
CA THR A 404 27.46 -2.55 7.30
C THR A 404 26.76 -3.85 7.73
N GLY A 405 25.43 -3.87 7.68
CA GLY A 405 24.62 -5.01 8.12
C GLY A 405 24.56 -6.15 7.11
N GLU A 406 24.71 -7.39 7.59
CA GLU A 406 24.34 -8.57 6.80
C GLU A 406 22.81 -8.68 6.70
N PRO A 407 22.23 -9.13 5.56
CA PRO A 407 20.78 -9.19 5.36
C PRO A 407 20.10 -10.08 6.41
N SER A 408 19.34 -9.48 7.35
CA SER A 408 18.61 -10.25 8.39
C SER A 408 17.14 -10.54 8.04
N PHE A 409 16.64 -10.08 6.89
CA PHE A 409 15.28 -10.37 6.40
C PHE A 409 15.34 -10.64 4.89
N GLY A 410 14.67 -11.70 4.41
CA GLY A 410 14.82 -12.16 3.04
C GLY A 410 16.10 -12.94 2.80
N THR A 411 16.55 -13.80 3.73
CA THR A 411 17.72 -14.67 3.46
C THR A 411 17.39 -15.71 2.37
N HIS A 412 16.12 -16.08 2.25
CA HIS A 412 15.62 -17.04 1.27
C HIS A 412 15.04 -16.33 0.05
N ASP A 413 15.30 -16.89 -1.12
CA ASP A 413 14.85 -16.37 -2.41
C ASP A 413 13.33 -16.21 -2.51
N SER A 414 12.56 -17.10 -1.88
CA SER A 414 11.10 -17.05 -1.87
C SER A 414 10.55 -15.79 -1.20
N GLU A 415 11.16 -15.34 -0.11
CA GLU A 415 10.78 -14.12 0.61
C GLU A 415 11.12 -12.86 -0.21
N LYS A 416 12.30 -12.83 -0.84
CA LYS A 416 12.71 -11.71 -1.70
C LYS A 416 11.81 -11.59 -2.93
N LEU A 417 11.51 -12.73 -3.56
CA LEU A 417 10.61 -12.78 -4.71
C LEU A 417 9.20 -12.33 -4.32
N TYR A 418 8.67 -12.84 -3.20
CA TYR A 418 7.37 -12.40 -2.66
C TYR A 418 7.33 -10.89 -2.43
N LEU A 419 8.36 -10.33 -1.77
CA LEU A 419 8.48 -8.90 -1.53
C LEU A 419 8.47 -8.12 -2.85
N TRP A 420 9.27 -8.52 -3.84
CA TRP A 420 9.29 -7.83 -5.15
C TRP A 420 7.94 -7.91 -5.87
N GLN A 421 7.29 -9.07 -5.88
CA GLN A 421 5.97 -9.26 -6.48
C GLN A 421 4.91 -8.36 -5.80
N THR A 422 4.97 -8.21 -4.48
CA THR A 422 4.09 -7.31 -3.73
C THR A 422 4.40 -5.84 -4.04
N ILE A 423 5.67 -5.44 -4.09
CA ILE A 423 6.09 -4.09 -4.51
C ILE A 423 5.56 -3.78 -5.91
N LEU A 424 5.71 -4.70 -6.86
CA LEU A 424 5.19 -4.52 -8.23
C LEU A 424 3.66 -4.40 -8.25
N SER A 425 2.96 -5.21 -7.47
CA SER A 425 1.50 -5.16 -7.38
C SER A 425 1.05 -3.79 -6.83
N GLN A 426 1.61 -3.37 -5.70
CA GLN A 426 1.35 -2.06 -5.09
C GLN A 426 1.71 -0.92 -6.06
N TYR A 427 2.88 -0.97 -6.70
CA TYR A 427 3.35 0.05 -7.62
C TYR A 427 2.44 0.20 -8.84
N THR A 428 2.11 -0.92 -9.50
CA THR A 428 1.37 -0.89 -10.76
C THR A 428 -0.11 -0.54 -10.61
N GLU A 429 -0.67 -0.63 -9.39
CA GLU A 429 -2.00 -0.09 -9.03
C GLU A 429 -2.06 1.44 -9.02
N ARG A 430 -0.90 2.10 -8.92
CA ARG A 430 -0.80 3.56 -8.89
C ARG A 430 -0.88 4.17 -10.28
N GLN A 431 -1.24 5.45 -10.30
CA GLN A 431 -1.45 6.27 -11.48
C GLN A 431 -0.20 7.12 -11.74
N LEU A 432 0.25 7.10 -12.98
CA LEU A 432 1.29 7.98 -13.49
C LEU A 432 0.67 8.94 -14.48
N LYS A 433 1.00 10.24 -14.37
CA LYS A 433 0.56 11.25 -15.33
C LYS A 433 1.29 11.08 -16.66
N ASP A 434 2.59 10.84 -16.61
CA ASP A 434 3.41 10.49 -17.77
C ASP A 434 3.65 8.96 -17.79
N PRO A 435 3.19 8.22 -18.80
CA PRO A 435 3.49 6.80 -18.95
C PRO A 435 5.00 6.49 -19.03
N GLU A 436 5.85 7.42 -19.47
CA GLU A 436 7.30 7.21 -19.54
C GLU A 436 7.97 7.18 -18.15
N ASP A 437 7.30 7.69 -17.11
CA ASP A 437 7.77 7.61 -15.71
C ASP A 437 7.70 6.18 -15.14
N ARG A 438 7.14 5.20 -15.87
CA ARG A 438 6.86 3.86 -15.35
C ARG A 438 8.08 3.10 -14.84
N LEU A 439 9.27 3.32 -15.40
CA LEU A 439 10.52 2.76 -14.86
C LEU A 439 11.23 3.74 -13.93
N PRO A 440 11.38 5.04 -14.26
CA PRO A 440 11.97 6.03 -13.36
C PRO A 440 11.36 6.04 -11.95
N ALA A 441 10.03 5.97 -11.82
CA ALA A 441 9.33 6.09 -10.54
C ALA A 441 9.48 4.90 -9.58
N VAL A 442 10.13 3.81 -10.00
CA VAL A 442 10.49 2.66 -9.14
C VAL A 442 12.01 2.45 -9.06
N THR A 443 12.80 3.22 -9.82
CA THR A 443 14.25 2.99 -9.95
C THR A 443 15.01 3.19 -8.64
N GLY A 444 14.55 4.09 -7.77
CA GLY A 444 15.17 4.28 -6.46
C GLY A 444 15.02 3.05 -5.56
N ILE A 445 13.84 2.40 -5.59
CA ILE A 445 13.58 1.15 -4.87
C ILE A 445 14.51 0.06 -5.40
N THR A 446 14.56 -0.12 -6.71
CA THR A 446 15.39 -1.18 -7.30
C THR A 446 16.88 -0.93 -7.09
N THR A 447 17.33 0.32 -7.10
CA THR A 447 18.74 0.69 -6.81
C THR A 447 19.16 0.24 -5.42
N GLU A 448 18.33 0.44 -4.41
CA GLU A 448 18.64 0.00 -3.04
C GLU A 448 18.57 -1.52 -2.89
N LEU A 449 17.55 -2.16 -3.48
CA LEU A 449 17.45 -3.62 -3.49
C LEU A 449 18.61 -4.28 -4.24
N GLN A 450 19.14 -3.67 -5.30
CA GLN A 450 20.29 -4.18 -6.05
C GLN A 450 21.52 -4.34 -5.14
N LYS A 451 21.75 -3.37 -4.25
CA LYS A 451 22.85 -3.39 -3.27
C LYS A 451 22.63 -4.49 -2.23
N VAL A 452 21.42 -4.58 -1.68
CA VAL A 452 21.08 -5.52 -0.60
C VAL A 452 21.04 -6.96 -1.10
N TRP A 453 20.45 -7.19 -2.27
CA TRP A 453 20.29 -8.54 -2.83
C TRP A 453 21.52 -9.01 -3.59
N ARG A 454 22.44 -8.10 -3.95
CA ARG A 454 23.62 -8.39 -4.77
C ARG A 454 23.25 -9.10 -6.07
N ASP A 455 22.16 -8.64 -6.66
CA ASP A 455 21.59 -9.15 -7.91
C ASP A 455 21.40 -7.97 -8.86
N SER A 456 21.35 -8.22 -10.17
CA SER A 456 21.08 -7.20 -11.17
C SER A 456 19.64 -7.33 -11.67
N HIS A 457 19.11 -6.28 -12.31
CA HIS A 457 17.79 -6.34 -12.91
C HIS A 457 17.75 -5.67 -14.28
N ILE A 458 16.88 -6.16 -15.16
CA ILE A 458 16.55 -5.50 -16.43
C ILE A 458 15.04 -5.33 -16.55
N TYR A 459 14.58 -4.11 -16.83
CA TYR A 459 13.15 -3.76 -16.95
C TYR A 459 12.28 -4.36 -15.83
N GLY A 460 12.74 -4.26 -14.57
CA GLY A 460 12.02 -4.76 -13.40
C GLY A 460 12.03 -6.28 -13.18
N HIS A 461 12.90 -7.02 -13.86
CA HIS A 461 13.11 -8.46 -13.69
C HIS A 461 14.53 -8.70 -13.15
N TRP A 462 14.62 -9.28 -11.96
CA TRP A 462 15.87 -9.68 -11.32
C TRP A 462 16.45 -10.91 -12.03
N GLU A 463 17.77 -10.97 -12.22
CA GLU A 463 18.42 -12.07 -12.97
C GLU A 463 18.14 -13.42 -12.32
N ARG A 464 18.20 -13.47 -10.98
CA ARG A 464 18.02 -14.71 -10.22
C ARG A 464 16.61 -15.29 -10.28
N TRP A 465 15.58 -14.45 -10.44
CA TRP A 465 14.17 -14.88 -10.48
C TRP A 465 13.49 -14.52 -11.80
N PHE A 466 14.27 -14.45 -12.87
CA PHE A 466 13.80 -13.91 -14.13
C PHE A 466 12.60 -14.70 -14.66
N ILE A 467 12.66 -16.04 -14.61
CA ILE A 467 11.61 -16.93 -15.12
C ILE A 467 10.32 -16.78 -14.30
N GLN A 468 10.40 -16.73 -12.96
CA GLN A 468 9.23 -16.48 -12.11
C GLN A 468 8.65 -15.10 -12.36
N LEU A 469 9.48 -14.10 -12.63
CA LEU A 469 9.00 -12.74 -12.88
C LEU A 469 8.34 -12.60 -14.25
N LEU A 470 8.71 -13.42 -15.25
CA LEU A 470 7.96 -13.54 -16.51
C LEU A 470 6.52 -14.05 -16.30
N ALA A 471 6.18 -14.63 -15.15
CA ALA A 471 4.81 -15.09 -14.84
C ALA A 471 3.82 -13.97 -14.51
N TRP A 472 4.20 -12.69 -14.60
CA TRP A 472 3.27 -11.58 -14.39
C TRP A 472 2.03 -11.71 -15.30
N CYS A 473 0.88 -11.19 -14.90
CA CYS A 473 -0.34 -11.22 -15.71
C CYS A 473 -1.21 -9.97 -15.48
N LYS A 474 -2.14 -9.71 -16.40
CA LYS A 474 -3.12 -8.63 -16.27
C LYS A 474 -4.46 -9.17 -15.76
N PRO A 475 -4.93 -8.75 -14.57
CA PRO A 475 -6.29 -9.02 -14.14
C PRO A 475 -7.30 -8.57 -15.19
N ASN A 476 -8.39 -9.31 -15.37
CA ASN A 476 -9.36 -9.05 -16.45
C ASN A 476 -9.86 -7.59 -16.52
N LYS A 477 -10.07 -6.96 -15.35
CA LYS A 477 -10.54 -5.58 -15.24
C LYS A 477 -9.44 -4.53 -15.47
N ALA A 478 -8.16 -4.93 -15.40
CA ALA A 478 -7.01 -4.04 -15.49
C ALA A 478 -6.32 -4.08 -16.87
N ARG A 479 -6.78 -4.91 -17.81
CA ARG A 479 -6.20 -5.03 -19.16
C ARG A 479 -6.21 -3.68 -19.89
N THR A 480 -5.11 -3.37 -20.56
CA THR A 480 -4.93 -2.10 -21.28
C THR A 480 -5.28 -2.25 -22.76
N ARG A 481 -5.41 -1.12 -23.47
CA ARG A 481 -5.64 -1.08 -24.91
C ARG A 481 -4.35 -1.11 -25.72
N GLU A 482 -3.23 -0.72 -25.13
CA GLU A 482 -1.99 -0.46 -25.84
C GLU A 482 -0.78 -1.06 -25.13
N ARG A 483 0.21 -1.47 -25.93
CA ARG A 483 1.53 -1.91 -25.48
C ARG A 483 2.57 -0.93 -26.00
N HIS A 484 3.45 -0.48 -25.12
CA HIS A 484 4.49 0.52 -25.38
C HIS A 484 5.84 -0.17 -25.60
N THR A 485 6.03 -0.80 -26.77
CA THR A 485 7.26 -1.54 -27.14
C THR A 485 8.49 -0.64 -27.29
N LYS A 486 8.30 0.67 -27.50
CA LYS A 486 9.34 1.71 -27.44
C LYS A 486 9.75 2.09 -26.03
N ARG A 487 8.94 1.78 -25.01
CA ARG A 487 9.26 2.01 -23.59
C ARG A 487 10.07 0.86 -23.03
N ALA A 488 9.59 -0.37 -23.26
CA ALA A 488 10.21 -1.60 -22.79
C ALA A 488 9.91 -2.80 -23.72
N PRO A 489 10.73 -3.86 -23.67
CA PRO A 489 10.46 -5.12 -24.38
C PRO A 489 9.10 -5.72 -24.01
N SER A 490 8.45 -6.44 -24.93
CA SER A 490 7.08 -6.94 -24.71
C SER A 490 6.96 -7.98 -23.58
N TRP A 491 8.05 -8.65 -23.23
CA TRP A 491 8.10 -9.59 -22.11
C TRP A 491 8.12 -8.90 -20.74
N SER A 492 8.46 -7.61 -20.67
CA SER A 492 8.44 -6.87 -19.40
C SER A 492 7.06 -6.27 -19.12
N TRP A 493 6.65 -6.32 -17.86
CA TRP A 493 5.45 -5.64 -17.35
C TRP A 493 5.51 -4.11 -17.55
N VAL A 494 6.70 -3.54 -17.75
CA VAL A 494 6.89 -2.13 -18.06
C VAL A 494 6.32 -1.80 -19.44
N SER A 495 6.13 -2.76 -20.35
CA SER A 495 5.56 -2.52 -21.68
C SER A 495 4.05 -2.25 -21.69
N VAL A 496 3.34 -2.42 -20.58
CA VAL A 496 1.88 -2.23 -20.48
C VAL A 496 1.53 -1.37 -19.27
N ASP A 497 0.50 -0.56 -19.37
CA ASP A 497 0.05 0.31 -18.26
C ASP A 497 -0.89 -0.40 -17.27
N GLY A 498 -1.01 0.17 -16.08
CA GLY A 498 -1.90 -0.29 -15.00
C GLY A 498 -1.46 -1.56 -14.28
N THR A 499 -2.32 -2.06 -13.39
CA THR A 499 -2.04 -3.15 -12.45
C THR A 499 -1.64 -4.45 -13.12
N ILE A 500 -0.63 -5.12 -12.57
CA ILE A 500 -0.29 -6.51 -12.85
C ILE A 500 -0.51 -7.36 -11.59
N GLY A 501 -0.51 -8.68 -11.74
CA GLY A 501 -0.46 -9.62 -10.62
C GLY A 501 0.31 -10.88 -10.98
N PHE A 502 0.39 -11.81 -10.04
CA PHE A 502 1.00 -13.12 -10.22
C PHE A 502 -0.01 -14.21 -9.83
N PRO A 503 -0.19 -15.27 -10.64
CA PRO A 503 -1.23 -16.27 -10.39
C PRO A 503 -0.95 -17.18 -9.18
N ALA A 504 0.32 -17.56 -8.95
CA ALA A 504 0.81 -18.31 -7.79
C ALA A 504 2.36 -18.30 -7.82
N THR A 505 3.01 -18.76 -6.76
CA THR A 505 4.47 -18.95 -6.73
C THR A 505 4.85 -20.17 -7.55
N MET A 506 5.65 -19.98 -8.59
CA MET A 506 6.19 -21.07 -9.40
C MET A 506 7.37 -21.71 -8.66
N ASP A 507 7.27 -22.99 -8.34
CA ASP A 507 8.26 -23.70 -7.51
C ASP A 507 9.23 -24.56 -8.35
N ILE A 508 8.84 -24.90 -9.58
CA ILE A 508 9.66 -25.69 -10.51
C ILE A 508 9.79 -24.91 -11.81
N GLU A 509 11.00 -24.46 -12.12
CA GLU A 509 11.32 -23.87 -13.42
C GLU A 509 11.51 -24.97 -14.47
N ASP A 510 10.95 -24.77 -15.65
CA ASP A 510 11.19 -25.59 -16.83
C ASP A 510 12.03 -24.84 -17.86
N ALA A 511 12.06 -23.51 -17.81
CA ALA A 511 12.83 -22.68 -18.72
C ALA A 511 14.12 -22.16 -18.08
N GLU A 512 15.11 -21.91 -18.92
CA GLU A 512 16.34 -21.19 -18.57
C GLU A 512 16.44 -19.90 -19.40
N ILE A 513 17.10 -18.87 -18.85
CA ILE A 513 17.28 -17.58 -19.51
C ILE A 513 18.77 -17.27 -19.74
N GLU A 514 19.07 -16.74 -20.92
CA GLU A 514 20.35 -16.13 -21.26
C GLU A 514 20.11 -14.63 -21.55
N ILE A 515 20.70 -13.74 -20.74
CA ILE A 515 20.63 -12.30 -20.93
C ILE A 515 21.76 -11.88 -21.88
N LEU A 516 21.42 -11.53 -23.12
CA LEU A 516 22.41 -11.16 -24.14
C LEU A 516 22.78 -9.67 -24.05
N THR A 517 21.79 -8.81 -23.76
CA THR A 517 21.95 -7.37 -23.52
C THR A 517 20.82 -6.88 -22.62
N ALA A 518 20.86 -5.63 -22.17
CA ALA A 518 19.79 -5.03 -21.38
C ALA A 518 18.37 -5.12 -22.02
N ALA A 519 18.30 -5.19 -23.36
CA ALA A 519 17.03 -5.24 -24.09
C ALA A 519 16.77 -6.57 -24.80
N LYS A 520 17.72 -7.51 -24.83
CA LYS A 520 17.62 -8.76 -25.59
C LYS A 520 17.92 -9.95 -24.69
N VAL A 521 16.96 -10.87 -24.61
CA VAL A 521 17.06 -12.10 -23.84
C VAL A 521 16.68 -13.30 -24.69
N ARG A 522 17.29 -14.44 -24.39
CA ARG A 522 17.02 -15.73 -25.03
C ARG A 522 16.51 -16.70 -23.98
N LEU A 523 15.40 -17.35 -24.29
CA LEU A 523 14.76 -18.34 -23.44
C LEU A 523 15.04 -19.74 -24.02
N TYR A 524 15.55 -20.64 -23.20
CA TYR A 524 15.63 -22.07 -23.51
C TYR A 524 14.45 -22.77 -22.82
N CYS A 525 13.50 -23.28 -23.61
CA CYS A 525 12.23 -23.79 -23.09
C CYS A 525 11.56 -24.75 -24.07
N ARG A 526 10.53 -25.46 -23.61
CA ARG A 526 9.64 -26.23 -24.48
C ARG A 526 8.62 -25.32 -25.17
N ILE A 527 8.42 -25.55 -26.47
CA ILE A 527 7.50 -24.75 -27.31
C ILE A 527 6.37 -25.63 -27.82
N LEU A 528 5.15 -25.30 -27.42
CA LEU A 528 3.95 -25.96 -27.90
C LEU A 528 3.22 -25.04 -28.88
N ARG A 529 3.02 -25.50 -30.12
CA ARG A 529 2.32 -24.67 -31.12
C ARG A 529 0.83 -24.65 -30.85
N PHE A 530 0.16 -23.57 -31.27
CA PHE A 530 -1.30 -23.46 -31.13
C PHE A 530 -2.06 -24.68 -31.66
N ASP A 531 -1.62 -25.18 -32.82
CA ASP A 531 -2.29 -26.22 -33.58
C ASP A 531 -2.08 -27.62 -33.00
N ASP A 532 -1.01 -27.81 -32.23
CA ASP A 532 -0.69 -29.08 -31.57
C ASP A 532 -1.58 -29.32 -30.34
N VAL A 533 -2.29 -28.29 -29.87
CA VAL A 533 -3.26 -28.40 -28.77
C VAL A 533 -4.66 -28.66 -29.32
N SER A 534 -5.25 -29.79 -28.95
CA SER A 534 -6.62 -30.11 -29.38
C SER A 534 -7.63 -29.05 -28.91
N PRO A 535 -8.73 -28.80 -29.66
CA PRO A 535 -9.73 -27.81 -29.27
C PRO A 535 -10.33 -28.05 -27.88
N SER A 536 -10.54 -29.31 -27.48
CA SER A 536 -11.08 -29.68 -26.17
C SER A 536 -10.13 -29.34 -25.03
N LYS A 537 -8.81 -29.51 -25.21
CA LYS A 537 -7.80 -29.11 -24.23
C LYS A 537 -7.64 -27.59 -24.18
N ARG A 538 -7.67 -26.91 -25.33
CA ARG A 538 -7.64 -25.43 -25.40
C ARG A 538 -8.76 -24.77 -24.59
N ASN A 539 -9.98 -25.30 -24.67
CA ASN A 539 -11.12 -24.78 -23.91
C ASN A 539 -10.99 -24.94 -22.38
N ARG A 540 -10.06 -25.76 -21.90
CA ARG A 540 -9.76 -25.96 -20.48
C ARG A 540 -8.60 -25.09 -19.97
N LEU A 541 -7.90 -24.39 -20.86
CA LEU A 541 -6.82 -23.49 -20.49
C LEU A 541 -7.38 -22.22 -19.85
N SER A 542 -6.74 -21.76 -18.77
CA SER A 542 -6.98 -20.42 -18.26
C SER A 542 -6.06 -19.45 -19.00
N ILE A 543 -6.65 -18.55 -19.79
CA ILE A 543 -5.91 -17.59 -20.61
C ILE A 543 -6.04 -16.17 -20.04
N MET A 544 -4.89 -15.54 -19.82
CA MET A 544 -4.76 -14.17 -19.33
C MET A 544 -4.06 -13.32 -20.37
N LEU A 545 -4.84 -12.63 -21.22
CA LEU A 545 -4.30 -11.70 -22.21
C LEU A 545 -3.78 -10.42 -21.54
N ASP A 546 -2.68 -9.88 -22.05
CA ASP A 546 -2.12 -8.61 -21.56
C ASP A 546 -3.04 -7.42 -21.94
N LEU A 547 -3.66 -7.48 -23.12
CA LEU A 547 -4.53 -6.44 -23.67
C LEU A 547 -6.02 -6.80 -23.59
N VAL A 548 -6.88 -5.79 -23.70
CA VAL A 548 -8.33 -6.00 -23.85
C VAL A 548 -8.63 -6.78 -25.12
N LYS A 549 -9.73 -7.55 -25.12
CA LYS A 549 -10.06 -8.48 -26.22
C LYS A 549 -10.07 -7.83 -27.61
N SER A 550 -10.56 -6.59 -27.72
CA SER A 550 -10.56 -5.85 -28.98
C SER A 550 -9.15 -5.53 -29.47
N ALA A 551 -8.27 -5.06 -28.57
CA ALA A 551 -6.88 -4.76 -28.88
C ALA A 551 -6.06 -6.02 -29.19
N SER A 552 -6.26 -7.12 -28.45
CA SER A 552 -5.61 -8.40 -28.76
C SER A 552 -5.98 -8.92 -30.14
N LYS A 553 -7.24 -8.77 -30.59
CA LYS A 553 -7.64 -9.16 -31.96
C LYS A 553 -6.84 -8.41 -33.02
N VAL A 554 -6.59 -7.12 -32.80
CA VAL A 554 -5.78 -6.27 -33.67
C VAL A 554 -4.30 -6.70 -33.61
N GLU A 555 -3.74 -6.89 -32.41
CA GLU A 555 -2.34 -7.32 -32.23
C GLU A 555 -2.07 -8.69 -32.90
N PHE A 556 -3.05 -9.60 -32.82
CA PHE A 556 -2.91 -10.94 -33.38
C PHE A 556 -2.99 -10.89 -34.91
N ALA A 557 -3.84 -10.01 -35.46
CA ALA A 557 -4.04 -9.85 -36.90
C ALA A 557 -4.32 -11.19 -37.61
N GLY A 558 -5.10 -12.07 -36.97
CA GLY A 558 -5.42 -13.41 -37.47
C GLY A 558 -4.31 -14.45 -37.31
N ARG A 559 -3.12 -14.08 -36.82
CA ARG A 559 -2.02 -15.01 -36.53
C ARG A 559 -2.35 -15.87 -35.30
N LYS A 560 -1.87 -17.11 -35.32
CA LYS A 560 -1.90 -18.02 -34.17
C LYS A 560 -0.74 -17.70 -33.23
N TYR A 561 -0.94 -17.94 -31.94
CA TYR A 561 0.05 -17.74 -30.89
C TYR A 561 0.53 -19.10 -30.35
N ASP A 562 1.80 -19.19 -30.01
CA ASP A 562 2.41 -20.39 -29.44
C ASP A 562 2.56 -20.24 -27.92
N TYR A 563 2.92 -21.34 -27.24
CA TYR A 563 3.13 -21.39 -25.81
C TYR A 563 4.60 -21.72 -25.49
N LEU A 564 5.24 -20.90 -24.66
CA LEU A 564 6.58 -21.16 -24.12
C LEU A 564 6.44 -21.57 -22.66
N LEU A 565 6.72 -22.82 -22.32
CA LEU A 565 6.58 -23.29 -20.93
C LEU A 565 7.63 -22.64 -20.05
N LEU A 566 7.20 -22.02 -18.95
CA LEU A 566 8.09 -21.42 -17.95
C LEU A 566 8.39 -22.38 -16.81
N GLY A 567 7.38 -23.16 -16.38
CA GLY A 567 7.49 -23.99 -15.19
C GLY A 567 6.16 -24.53 -14.70
N LYS A 568 6.13 -24.98 -13.43
CA LYS A 568 4.98 -25.57 -12.75
C LYS A 568 4.80 -24.99 -11.34
N PHE A 569 3.56 -24.99 -10.88
CA PHE A 569 3.20 -24.71 -9.49
C PHE A 569 3.14 -25.99 -8.68
N THR A 570 3.60 -25.93 -7.42
CA THR A 570 3.22 -26.93 -6.41
C THR A 570 2.03 -26.39 -5.62
N GLY A 571 1.03 -27.22 -5.35
CA GLY A 571 -0.17 -26.80 -4.62
C GLY A 571 -0.87 -27.96 -3.94
N TYR A 572 -1.72 -27.66 -2.95
CA TYR A 572 -2.46 -28.60 -2.08
C TYR A 572 -3.39 -29.61 -2.78
N SER A 573 -3.41 -29.66 -4.10
CA SER A 573 -4.16 -30.63 -4.90
C SER A 573 -3.20 -31.56 -5.64
N ASN A 574 -3.59 -32.80 -5.93
CA ASN A 574 -2.80 -33.79 -6.70
C ASN A 574 -2.52 -33.40 -8.18
N CYS A 575 -2.60 -32.12 -8.54
CA CYS A 575 -2.31 -31.60 -9.86
C CYS A 575 -1.32 -30.45 -9.74
N GLU A 576 -0.19 -30.56 -10.46
CA GLU A 576 0.83 -29.53 -10.62
C GLU A 576 0.60 -28.79 -11.95
N PRO A 577 -0.20 -27.71 -11.97
CA PRO A 577 -0.46 -27.00 -13.20
C PRO A 577 0.81 -26.33 -13.74
N GLY A 578 1.00 -26.38 -15.06
CA GLY A 578 2.05 -25.65 -15.76
C GLY A 578 1.65 -24.23 -16.10
N ILE A 579 2.65 -23.37 -16.25
CA ILE A 579 2.51 -21.98 -16.64
C ILE A 579 3.35 -21.71 -17.88
N ALA A 580 2.75 -21.10 -18.90
CA ALA A 580 3.41 -20.79 -20.15
C ALA A 580 3.11 -19.37 -20.64
N LEU A 581 4.10 -18.71 -21.25
CA LEU A 581 3.89 -17.47 -21.99
C LEU A 581 3.10 -17.75 -23.26
N MET A 582 2.13 -16.91 -23.56
CA MET A 582 1.52 -16.85 -24.89
C MET A 582 2.31 -15.86 -25.74
N VAL A 583 2.74 -16.30 -26.92
CA VAL A 583 3.65 -15.52 -27.77
C VAL A 583 3.25 -15.51 -29.23
N LEU A 584 3.53 -14.40 -29.91
CA LEU A 584 3.43 -14.26 -31.37
C LEU A 584 4.83 -14.21 -31.97
N LYS A 585 5.06 -15.00 -33.02
CA LYS A 585 6.28 -14.89 -33.81
C LYS A 585 6.26 -13.58 -34.63
N THR A 586 7.29 -12.78 -34.46
CA THR A 586 7.49 -11.51 -35.17
C THR A 586 8.17 -11.74 -36.52
N ALA A 587 8.18 -10.72 -37.39
CA ALA A 587 8.83 -10.80 -38.70
C ALA A 587 10.36 -10.99 -38.58
N SER A 588 10.97 -10.52 -37.50
CA SER A 588 12.40 -10.70 -37.20
C SER A 588 12.74 -12.10 -36.67
N GLY A 589 11.74 -12.96 -36.45
CA GLY A 589 11.92 -14.29 -35.88
C GLY A 589 11.90 -14.36 -34.35
N SER A 590 11.89 -13.22 -33.65
CA SER A 590 11.72 -13.16 -32.20
C SER A 590 10.27 -13.39 -31.75
N TYR A 591 10.05 -13.68 -30.48
CA TYR A 591 8.73 -13.92 -29.90
C TYR A 591 8.24 -12.75 -29.06
N ARG A 592 7.13 -12.13 -29.49
CA ARG A 592 6.41 -11.09 -28.76
C ARG A 592 5.48 -11.73 -27.74
N ARG A 593 5.58 -11.35 -26.48
CA ARG A 593 4.62 -11.76 -25.46
C ARG A 593 3.27 -11.10 -25.69
N VAL A 594 2.19 -11.87 -25.55
CA VAL A 594 0.79 -11.38 -25.65
C VAL A 594 -0.11 -11.78 -24.48
N GLY A 595 0.36 -12.65 -23.60
CA GLY A 595 -0.38 -13.09 -22.43
C GLY A 595 0.27 -14.28 -21.73
N LEU A 596 -0.52 -14.92 -20.87
CA LEU A 596 -0.12 -16.05 -20.04
C LEU A 596 -1.20 -17.13 -20.09
N ALA A 597 -0.80 -18.40 -20.11
CA ALA A 597 -1.69 -19.55 -20.12
C ALA A 597 -1.37 -20.53 -18.99
N LEU A 598 -2.40 -21.04 -18.32
CA LEU A 598 -2.28 -22.08 -17.29
C LEU A 598 -2.78 -23.43 -17.82
N PHE A 599 -1.92 -24.44 -17.68
CA PHE A 599 -2.14 -25.80 -18.14
C PHE A 599 -2.41 -26.72 -16.95
N LYS A 600 -3.65 -27.17 -16.79
CA LYS A 600 -4.00 -28.17 -15.76
C LYS A 600 -3.54 -29.58 -16.13
N ASP A 601 -3.47 -29.88 -17.42
CA ASP A 601 -3.03 -31.16 -17.96
C ASP A 601 -1.64 -30.99 -18.57
N MET A 602 -0.62 -31.55 -17.91
CA MET A 602 0.76 -31.46 -18.34
C MET A 602 1.16 -32.52 -19.39
N ALA A 603 0.28 -33.48 -19.71
CA ALA A 603 0.58 -34.53 -20.69
C ALA A 603 0.80 -33.98 -22.12
N VAL A 604 0.32 -32.76 -22.41
CA VAL A 604 0.58 -32.10 -23.70
C VAL A 604 2.05 -31.68 -23.88
N TRP A 605 2.86 -31.73 -22.83
CA TRP A 605 4.25 -31.30 -22.84
C TRP A 605 5.25 -32.47 -22.85
N THR A 606 4.81 -33.72 -22.67
CA THR A 606 5.68 -34.88 -22.40
C THR A 606 6.74 -35.12 -23.48
N ASP A 607 6.39 -34.94 -24.76
CA ASP A 607 7.28 -35.19 -25.90
C ASP A 607 7.67 -33.89 -26.64
N VAL A 608 7.53 -32.74 -25.98
CA VAL A 608 7.90 -31.45 -26.56
C VAL A 608 9.36 -31.18 -26.29
N GLU A 609 10.15 -31.03 -27.36
CA GLU A 609 11.57 -30.74 -27.28
C GLU A 609 11.86 -29.31 -26.82
N TYR A 610 13.00 -29.16 -26.15
CA TYR A 610 13.54 -27.86 -25.76
C TYR A 610 14.14 -27.12 -26.96
N GLN A 611 13.90 -25.81 -27.03
CA GLN A 611 14.37 -24.93 -28.08
C GLN A 611 14.83 -23.61 -27.49
N SER A 612 15.82 -23.00 -28.14
CA SER A 612 16.26 -21.63 -27.83
C SER A 612 15.50 -20.62 -28.67
N VAL A 613 14.89 -19.62 -28.03
CA VAL A 613 14.16 -18.55 -28.70
C VAL A 613 14.50 -17.18 -28.15
N ASP A 614 14.65 -16.21 -29.05
CA ASP A 614 14.85 -14.82 -28.65
C ASP A 614 13.47 -14.19 -28.35
N LEU A 615 13.32 -13.59 -27.17
CA LEU A 615 12.14 -12.77 -26.88
C LEU A 615 12.30 -11.39 -27.54
N GLU A 616 11.18 -10.81 -27.96
CA GLU A 616 11.17 -9.54 -28.68
C GLU A 616 11.84 -8.43 -27.84
N PRO A 617 12.89 -7.78 -28.38
CA PRO A 617 13.58 -6.70 -27.68
C PRO A 617 12.78 -5.40 -27.72
N LYS A 618 13.23 -4.40 -26.94
CA LYS A 618 12.72 -3.02 -27.01
C LYS A 618 12.89 -2.48 -28.44
N GLU A 619 11.84 -1.85 -28.96
CA GLU A 619 11.91 -1.16 -30.26
C GLU A 619 12.82 0.06 -30.18
N LYS A 620 13.63 0.27 -31.22
CA LYS A 620 14.57 1.40 -31.30
C LYS A 620 13.88 2.72 -31.61
#